data_AF-A0A8C6KA71-F1
#
_entry.id   AF-A0A8C6KA71-F1
#
_cell.length_a   1.000
_cell.length_b   1.000
_cell.length_c   1.000
_cell.angle_alpha   90.00
_cell.angle_beta   90.00
_cell.angle_gamma   90.00
#
_symmetry.space_group_name_H-M   'P 1'
#
loop_
_entity.id
_entity.type
_entity.pdbx_description
1 polymer ?
#
loop_
_entity_poly.entity_id
_entity_poly.type
_entity_poly.pdbx_seq_one_letter_code
_entity_poly.pdbx_strand_id
1 'polypeptide(L)'
;MLMDFLLIGLYLKWPLKKPPGLILCSLGIFLRTIPLAETVCPRLCRCDSKLLYCEGLNLTDIPRNLSSAMGLSMRENNLTELREGQLAGLSQLTWLYLDHNSIDIVEEGAFERLRRVKELDLSSNRIEFLPNGTFRPLPNLRILDLSYNRLQALEPDLFHGLRKLTNLHLRYNVLKFVPVRIFQDCRSMQFLDLGYNQLQSLARNSFAGLFKLAELHLEHNELVKVNLAHFPRLISLRTLYMHNNRATIVVNTLEWTWHFLEKIDLSANVIEYIEPHVFESAPNLKVLMLDSNRLASLDQRILDSWSSLDSITLAGNDWECSRNVCALASWLSAFRGQRDSSLLCSSPDTAQGEDVLDAVYAFQLCEDSPLEVTTAGLYASTRDLAKGGSVFLGPFTPNPYEVLMLYVAWKCFPAGIRQLRQCFSSQRRKQKQKQSMQQMAAISTPEYYVDYKPNHIEGALVIINEYGSCTCQQQPSRECEV
;
A
#
# COMPACT_ATOMS: atom_id res chain seq x y z
N MET A 1 -23.59 2.21 49.58
CA MET A 1 -24.17 1.97 50.93
C MET A 1 -25.50 2.71 51.09
N LEU A 2 -26.41 2.56 50.11
CA LEU A 2 -27.71 3.25 50.03
C LEU A 2 -28.78 2.40 49.32
N MET A 3 -28.52 1.09 49.20
CA MET A 3 -29.42 0.10 48.60
C MET A 3 -29.90 -0.97 49.59
N ASP A 4 -29.45 -0.89 50.86
CA ASP A 4 -29.86 -1.84 51.92
C ASP A 4 -30.99 -1.32 52.82
N PHE A 5 -31.45 -0.07 52.63
CA PHE A 5 -32.53 0.53 53.42
C PHE A 5 -33.93 0.41 52.79
N LEU A 6 -34.03 0.01 51.52
CA LEU A 6 -35.32 -0.07 50.81
C LEU A 6 -36.06 -1.41 50.94
N LEU A 7 -35.47 -2.40 51.62
CA LEU A 7 -36.03 -3.76 51.71
C LEU A 7 -36.56 -4.19 53.10
N ILE A 8 -36.49 -3.32 54.12
CA ILE A 8 -36.93 -3.68 55.51
C ILE A 8 -38.31 -3.07 55.87
N GLY A 9 -39.00 -2.41 54.93
CA GLY A 9 -40.26 -1.71 55.18
C GLY A 9 -41.57 -2.48 54.89
N LEU A 10 -41.54 -3.79 54.63
CA LEU A 10 -42.73 -4.55 54.18
C LEU A 10 -43.34 -5.53 55.20
N TYR A 11 -42.96 -5.45 56.46
CA TYR A 11 -43.61 -6.21 57.53
C TYR A 11 -43.82 -5.34 58.75
N LEU A 12 -44.92 -4.58 58.79
CA LEU A 12 -45.60 -4.19 60.04
C LEU A 12 -46.99 -3.63 59.70
N LYS A 13 -48.01 -4.27 60.29
CA LYS A 13 -49.44 -3.93 60.16
C LYS A 13 -49.69 -2.49 60.63
N TRP A 14 -50.27 -1.65 59.77
CA TRP A 14 -50.88 -0.38 60.17
C TRP A 14 -52.39 -0.57 60.38
N PRO A 15 -52.94 -0.27 61.58
CA PRO A 15 -54.34 0.06 61.71
C PRO A 15 -54.53 1.59 61.75
N LEU A 16 -55.66 2.04 61.18
CA LEU A 16 -56.35 3.33 61.37
C LEU A 16 -56.01 4.53 60.44
N LYS A 17 -56.91 4.67 59.44
CA LYS A 17 -57.74 5.86 59.08
C LYS A 17 -57.06 7.24 58.93
N LYS A 18 -56.67 7.59 57.68
CA LYS A 18 -57.00 8.83 56.90
C LYS A 18 -56.28 8.78 55.53
N PRO A 19 -56.75 9.48 54.47
CA PRO A 19 -56.48 9.09 53.08
C PRO A 19 -55.04 9.42 52.62
N PRO A 20 -54.43 8.56 51.76
CA PRO A 20 -53.05 8.73 51.26
C PRO A 20 -52.96 9.69 50.06
N GLY A 21 -53.81 10.72 49.98
CA GLY A 21 -53.86 11.61 48.81
C GLY A 21 -52.84 12.76 48.84
N LEU A 22 -52.53 13.29 50.02
CA LEU A 22 -51.72 14.52 50.16
C LEU A 22 -50.21 14.25 50.21
N ILE A 23 -49.78 13.10 50.74
CA ILE A 23 -48.35 12.75 50.85
C ILE A 23 -47.79 12.27 49.50
N LEU A 24 -48.61 11.64 48.66
CA LEU A 24 -48.26 11.26 47.28
C LEU A 24 -48.20 12.47 46.34
N CYS A 25 -49.00 13.52 46.59
CA CYS A 25 -48.88 14.78 45.83
C CYS A 25 -47.63 15.58 46.22
N SER A 26 -47.23 15.61 47.50
CA SER A 26 -45.99 16.32 47.89
C SER A 26 -44.72 15.62 47.37
N LEU A 27 -44.70 14.29 47.32
CA LEU A 27 -43.58 13.53 46.71
C LEU A 27 -43.60 13.57 45.17
N GLY A 28 -44.77 13.59 44.54
CA GLY A 28 -44.92 13.75 43.09
C GLY A 28 -44.58 15.16 42.59
N ILE A 29 -44.78 16.19 43.42
CA ILE A 29 -44.38 17.57 43.12
C ILE A 29 -42.87 17.76 43.33
N PHE A 30 -42.25 17.13 44.35
CA PHE A 30 -40.80 17.16 44.54
C PHE A 30 -40.01 16.35 43.49
N LEU A 31 -40.58 15.27 42.93
CA LEU A 31 -39.97 14.51 41.83
C LEU A 31 -40.14 15.20 40.45
N ARG A 32 -41.04 16.18 40.33
CA ARG A 32 -41.19 17.03 39.12
C ARG A 32 -40.31 18.27 39.12
N THR A 33 -39.62 18.56 40.23
CA THR A 33 -38.72 19.72 40.36
C THR A 33 -37.26 19.33 40.55
N ILE A 34 -36.89 18.06 40.33
CA ILE A 34 -35.49 17.76 40.03
C ILE A 34 -35.26 18.36 38.64
N PRO A 35 -34.42 19.40 38.48
CA PRO A 35 -34.06 19.84 37.15
C PRO A 35 -33.44 18.62 36.47
N LEU A 36 -33.98 18.19 35.32
CA LEU A 36 -33.15 17.42 34.39
C LEU A 36 -31.84 18.20 34.33
N ALA A 37 -30.71 17.54 34.60
CA ALA A 37 -29.39 18.17 34.61
C ALA A 37 -29.23 19.00 33.32
N GLU A 38 -29.55 20.30 33.40
CA GLU A 38 -29.30 21.23 32.34
C GLU A 38 -27.79 21.23 32.22
N THR A 39 -27.31 20.85 31.05
CA THR A 39 -25.91 21.00 30.70
C THR A 39 -25.58 22.46 30.86
N VAL A 40 -24.92 22.80 31.97
CA VAL A 40 -24.43 24.14 32.18
C VAL A 40 -23.33 24.31 31.15
N CYS A 41 -23.65 25.03 30.06
CA CYS A 41 -22.68 25.36 29.04
C CYS A 41 -21.48 26.05 29.73
N PRO A 42 -20.24 25.58 29.54
CA PRO A 42 -19.08 26.25 30.13
C PRO A 42 -19.04 27.70 29.67
N ARG A 43 -18.74 28.64 30.59
CA ARG A 43 -18.89 30.09 30.36
C ARG A 43 -18.17 30.64 29.13
N LEU A 44 -17.07 30.02 28.73
CA LEU A 44 -16.25 30.45 27.60
C LEU A 44 -16.56 29.67 26.31
N CYS A 45 -17.29 28.56 26.41
CA CYS A 45 -17.62 27.73 25.27
C CYS A 45 -18.95 28.14 24.66
N ARG A 46 -19.09 27.89 23.36
CA ARG A 46 -20.36 27.94 22.65
C ARG A 46 -21.00 26.56 22.69
N CYS A 47 -22.25 26.47 23.12
CA CYS A 47 -23.01 25.22 23.11
C CYS A 47 -24.20 25.32 22.18
N ASP A 48 -24.36 24.34 21.30
CA ASP A 48 -25.56 24.12 20.50
C ASP A 48 -26.16 22.77 20.89
N SER A 49 -27.21 22.80 21.72
CA SER A 49 -27.87 21.62 22.24
C SER A 49 -26.90 20.70 23.01
N LYS A 50 -26.39 19.63 22.38
CA LYS A 50 -25.43 18.68 22.96
C LYS A 50 -24.04 18.77 22.33
N LEU A 51 -23.83 19.75 21.45
CA LEU A 51 -22.55 19.99 20.77
C LEU A 51 -21.87 21.15 21.47
N LEU A 52 -20.61 20.94 21.87
CA LEU A 52 -19.83 21.92 22.62
C LEU A 52 -18.62 22.34 21.79
N TYR A 53 -18.47 23.65 21.63
CA TYR A 53 -17.40 24.30 20.89
C TYR A 53 -16.60 25.20 21.84
N CYS A 54 -15.44 24.72 22.23
CA CYS A 54 -14.51 25.37 23.15
C CYS A 54 -13.20 25.69 22.42
N GLU A 55 -13.25 26.51 21.38
CA GLU A 55 -12.15 26.69 20.41
C GLU A 55 -11.40 28.02 20.64
N GLY A 56 -10.07 28.02 20.57
CA GLY A 56 -9.30 29.27 20.66
C GLY A 56 -9.29 29.93 22.04
N LEU A 57 -9.51 29.16 23.12
CA LEU A 57 -9.75 29.69 24.46
C LEU A 57 -8.52 29.58 25.39
N ASN A 58 -7.36 29.16 24.86
CA ASN A 58 -6.15 28.86 25.63
C ASN A 58 -6.40 27.88 26.79
N LEU A 59 -7.32 26.93 26.60
CA LEU A 59 -7.62 25.92 27.62
C LEU A 59 -6.46 24.93 27.73
N THR A 60 -6.09 24.60 28.97
CA THR A 60 -5.05 23.61 29.29
C THR A 60 -5.64 22.30 29.82
N ASP A 61 -6.95 22.28 30.08
CA ASP A 61 -7.67 21.10 30.58
C ASP A 61 -9.09 21.08 30.00
N ILE A 62 -9.69 19.90 30.00
CA ILE A 62 -11.03 19.65 29.48
C ILE A 62 -12.07 20.13 30.52
N PRO A 63 -13.07 20.94 30.12
CA PRO A 63 -14.08 21.41 31.05
C PRO A 63 -14.85 20.27 31.73
N ARG A 64 -15.17 20.44 33.01
CA ARG A 64 -15.91 19.44 33.81
C ARG A 64 -17.41 19.47 33.53
N ASN A 65 -18.12 18.43 33.95
CA ASN A 65 -19.60 18.30 33.88
C ASN A 65 -20.22 18.26 32.47
N LEU A 66 -19.55 17.62 31.53
CA LEU A 66 -19.98 17.53 30.13
C LEU A 66 -20.66 16.20 29.77
N SER A 67 -21.28 15.52 30.75
CA SER A 67 -21.64 14.09 30.65
C SER A 67 -22.67 13.72 29.59
N SER A 68 -23.47 14.68 29.10
CA SER A 68 -24.44 14.46 28.02
C SER A 68 -24.01 15.01 26.66
N ALA A 69 -22.77 15.51 26.53
CA ALA A 69 -22.24 16.00 25.27
C ALA A 69 -22.19 14.87 24.22
N MET A 70 -22.66 15.18 23.01
CA MET A 70 -22.58 14.31 21.83
C MET A 70 -21.44 14.69 20.90
N GLY A 71 -20.94 15.93 21.02
CA GLY A 71 -19.83 16.44 20.26
C GLY A 71 -19.02 17.42 21.10
N LEU A 72 -17.71 17.33 21.03
CA LEU A 72 -16.79 18.23 21.73
C LEU A 72 -15.68 18.66 20.79
N SER A 73 -15.60 19.96 20.55
CA SER A 73 -14.50 20.61 19.85
C SER A 73 -13.69 21.42 20.86
N MET A 74 -12.40 21.12 20.94
CA MET A 74 -11.42 21.84 21.76
C MET A 74 -10.23 22.26 20.89
N ARG A 75 -10.50 22.64 19.64
CA ARG A 75 -9.50 23.07 18.66
C ARG A 75 -8.77 24.33 19.10
N GLU A 76 -7.54 24.50 18.62
CA GLU A 76 -6.77 25.73 18.83
C GLU A 76 -6.64 26.11 20.32
N ASN A 77 -6.40 25.13 21.18
CA ASN A 77 -6.15 25.33 22.60
C ASN A 77 -4.70 24.97 22.95
N ASN A 78 -4.39 24.88 24.25
CA ASN A 78 -3.06 24.58 24.75
C ASN A 78 -3.05 23.31 25.61
N LEU A 79 -3.82 22.28 25.19
CA LEU A 79 -3.75 20.96 25.80
C LEU A 79 -2.39 20.34 25.50
N THR A 80 -1.72 19.81 26.53
CA THR A 80 -0.40 19.18 26.40
C THR A 80 -0.46 17.66 26.55
N GLU A 81 -1.44 17.13 27.25
CA GLU A 81 -1.54 15.69 27.49
C GLU A 81 -3.00 15.25 27.58
N LEU A 82 -3.24 13.97 27.26
CA LEU A 82 -4.52 13.29 27.47
C LEU A 82 -4.33 12.19 28.52
N ARG A 83 -4.90 12.41 29.70
CA ARG A 83 -4.75 11.51 30.84
C ARG A 83 -5.83 10.43 30.88
N GLU A 84 -5.50 9.29 31.51
CA GLU A 84 -6.45 8.22 31.79
C GLU A 84 -7.66 8.77 32.56
N GLY A 85 -8.87 8.42 32.11
CA GLY A 85 -10.11 8.81 32.79
C GLY A 85 -10.55 10.27 32.60
N GLN A 86 -9.71 11.15 32.02
CA GLN A 86 -10.05 12.56 31.80
C GLN A 86 -11.30 12.73 30.93
N LEU A 87 -11.49 11.83 29.95
CA LEU A 87 -12.64 11.80 29.03
C LEU A 87 -13.75 10.83 29.47
N ALA A 88 -13.60 10.11 30.59
CA ALA A 88 -14.51 9.01 30.97
C ALA A 88 -15.97 9.44 31.22
N GLY A 89 -16.18 10.71 31.59
CA GLY A 89 -17.52 11.29 31.75
C GLY A 89 -18.26 11.51 30.43
N LEU A 90 -17.56 11.56 29.30
CA LEU A 90 -18.06 11.94 27.98
C LEU A 90 -18.57 10.74 27.16
N SER A 91 -19.18 9.76 27.82
CA SER A 91 -19.60 8.48 27.23
C SER A 91 -20.57 8.57 26.04
N GLN A 92 -21.22 9.74 25.85
CA GLN A 92 -22.18 9.97 24.78
C GLN A 92 -21.57 10.59 23.51
N LEU A 93 -20.27 10.92 23.53
CA LEU A 93 -19.60 11.55 22.39
C LEU A 93 -19.65 10.69 21.13
N THR A 94 -19.87 11.37 20.02
CA THR A 94 -19.88 10.81 18.66
C THR A 94 -18.74 11.35 17.83
N TRP A 95 -18.26 12.56 18.12
CA TRP A 95 -17.06 13.15 17.54
C TRP A 95 -16.30 13.92 18.62
N LEU A 96 -14.97 13.91 18.50
CA LEU A 96 -14.06 14.59 19.41
C LEU A 96 -12.94 15.23 18.59
N TYR A 97 -12.86 16.55 18.63
CA TYR A 97 -11.85 17.31 17.89
C TYR A 97 -10.88 17.98 18.87
N LEU A 98 -9.61 17.60 18.78
CA LEU A 98 -8.50 18.03 19.63
C LEU A 98 -7.33 18.56 18.78
N ASP A 99 -7.59 18.91 17.52
CA ASP A 99 -6.57 19.41 16.61
C ASP A 99 -6.05 20.79 16.99
N HIS A 100 -4.86 21.12 16.47
CA HIS A 100 -4.17 22.39 16.74
C HIS A 100 -3.97 22.66 18.25
N ASN A 101 -3.56 21.63 18.98
CA ASN A 101 -3.14 21.74 20.38
C ASN A 101 -1.62 21.49 20.48
N SER A 102 -1.11 21.28 21.70
CA SER A 102 0.29 20.93 21.94
C SER A 102 0.42 19.54 22.58
N ILE A 103 -0.50 18.62 22.25
CA ILE A 103 -0.56 17.29 22.88
C ILE A 103 0.69 16.49 22.47
N ASP A 104 1.51 16.10 23.43
CA ASP A 104 2.69 15.26 23.24
C ASP A 104 2.52 13.86 23.87
N ILE A 105 1.75 13.77 24.95
CA ILE A 105 1.49 12.53 25.70
C ILE A 105 0.02 12.13 25.59
N VAL A 106 -0.22 10.86 25.22
CA VAL A 106 -1.53 10.21 25.28
C VAL A 106 -1.39 8.95 26.14
N GLU A 107 -1.93 9.00 27.36
CA GLU A 107 -1.85 7.88 28.30
C GLU A 107 -2.67 6.67 27.80
N GLU A 108 -2.26 5.47 28.22
CA GLU A 108 -3.05 4.27 28.03
C GLU A 108 -4.44 4.48 28.67
N GLY A 109 -5.50 4.19 27.92
CA GLY A 109 -6.86 4.39 28.42
C GLY A 109 -7.37 5.84 28.43
N ALA A 110 -6.65 6.81 27.83
CA ALA A 110 -7.14 8.18 27.66
C ALA A 110 -8.56 8.24 27.02
N PHE A 111 -8.83 7.33 26.08
CA PHE A 111 -10.12 7.23 25.37
C PHE A 111 -11.10 6.20 25.97
N GLU A 112 -10.89 5.78 27.21
CA GLU A 112 -11.79 4.82 27.85
C GLU A 112 -13.24 5.30 27.86
N ARG A 113 -14.18 4.33 27.74
CA ARG A 113 -15.64 4.54 27.74
C ARG A 113 -16.21 5.36 26.58
N LEU A 114 -15.39 5.85 25.64
CA LEU A 114 -15.83 6.60 24.45
C LEU A 114 -16.36 5.70 23.31
N ARG A 115 -17.18 4.71 23.66
CA ARG A 115 -17.61 3.66 22.72
C ARG A 115 -18.46 4.15 21.54
N ARG A 116 -19.03 5.34 21.63
CA ARG A 116 -19.94 5.92 20.62
C ARG A 116 -19.21 6.83 19.62
N VAL A 117 -17.94 7.14 19.86
CA VAL A 117 -17.13 8.00 18.99
C VAL A 117 -16.95 7.32 17.64
N LYS A 118 -17.15 8.13 16.60
CA LYS A 118 -17.02 7.79 15.18
C LYS A 118 -15.94 8.61 14.51
N GLU A 119 -15.66 9.81 15.01
CA GLU A 119 -14.66 10.72 14.46
C GLU A 119 -13.77 11.21 15.59
N LEU A 120 -12.46 11.03 15.42
CA LEU A 120 -11.44 11.52 16.35
C LEU A 120 -10.39 12.27 15.54
N ASP A 121 -10.23 13.55 15.84
CA ASP A 121 -9.23 14.42 15.22
C ASP A 121 -8.19 14.81 16.27
N LEU A 122 -6.97 14.34 16.07
CA LEU A 122 -5.78 14.61 16.87
C LEU A 122 -4.69 15.26 16.00
N SER A 123 -5.07 15.80 14.84
CA SER A 123 -4.13 16.39 13.89
C SER A 123 -3.46 17.65 14.45
N SER A 124 -2.32 18.06 13.88
CA SER A 124 -1.61 19.29 14.26
C SER A 124 -1.29 19.35 15.77
N ASN A 125 -0.74 18.27 16.30
CA ASN A 125 -0.27 18.16 17.68
C ASN A 125 1.23 17.81 17.70
N ARG A 126 1.76 17.32 18.82
CA ARG A 126 3.19 16.97 18.99
C ARG A 126 3.36 15.51 19.41
N ILE A 127 2.41 14.65 19.06
CA ILE A 127 2.40 13.25 19.49
C ILE A 127 3.56 12.51 18.81
N GLU A 128 4.44 11.94 19.61
CA GLU A 128 5.59 11.16 19.13
C GLU A 128 5.36 9.65 19.18
N PHE A 129 4.53 9.20 20.12
CA PHE A 129 4.28 7.80 20.40
C PHE A 129 2.81 7.58 20.82
N LEU A 130 2.23 6.47 20.37
CA LEU A 130 0.90 6.01 20.80
C LEU A 130 1.02 4.53 21.23
N PRO A 131 0.70 4.20 22.48
CA PRO A 131 0.78 2.82 22.95
C PRO A 131 -0.23 1.91 22.25
N ASN A 132 0.09 0.62 22.19
CA ASN A 132 -0.88 -0.39 21.75
C ASN A 132 -2.19 -0.26 22.52
N GLY A 133 -3.31 -0.45 21.83
CA GLY A 133 -4.63 -0.40 22.47
C GLY A 133 -5.17 1.01 22.74
N THR A 134 -4.44 2.10 22.43
CA THR A 134 -4.93 3.49 22.56
C THR A 134 -6.34 3.65 21.98
N PHE A 135 -6.59 3.11 20.78
CA PHE A 135 -7.88 3.22 20.09
C PHE A 135 -8.82 2.03 20.32
N ARG A 136 -8.41 1.00 21.06
CA ARG A 136 -9.23 -0.20 21.35
C ARG A 136 -10.58 0.13 22.01
N PRO A 137 -10.70 1.15 22.88
CA PRO A 137 -11.98 1.58 23.44
C PRO A 137 -12.97 2.20 22.43
N LEU A 138 -12.57 2.42 21.17
CA LEU A 138 -13.32 3.12 20.13
C LEU A 138 -13.82 2.18 19.00
N PRO A 139 -14.65 1.15 19.29
CA PRO A 139 -15.04 0.14 18.30
C PRO A 139 -15.92 0.66 17.15
N ASN A 140 -16.42 1.89 17.27
CA ASN A 140 -17.28 2.54 16.28
C ASN A 140 -16.58 3.63 15.46
N LEU A 141 -15.26 3.78 15.65
CA LEU A 141 -14.46 4.77 14.94
C LEU A 141 -14.53 4.54 13.43
N ARG A 142 -14.68 5.62 12.68
CA ARG A 142 -14.80 5.69 11.22
C ARG A 142 -13.73 6.60 10.63
N ILE A 143 -13.51 7.75 11.25
CA ILE A 143 -12.49 8.71 10.82
C ILE A 143 -11.51 8.90 11.98
N LEU A 144 -10.23 8.72 11.68
CA LEU A 144 -9.13 9.00 12.59
C LEU A 144 -8.12 9.88 11.87
N ASP A 145 -7.90 11.08 12.39
CA ASP A 145 -6.87 11.99 11.89
C ASP A 145 -5.75 12.13 12.92
N LEU A 146 -4.54 11.75 12.51
CA LEU A 146 -3.28 11.86 13.24
C LEU A 146 -2.24 12.64 12.43
N SER A 147 -2.67 13.41 11.43
CA SER A 147 -1.79 14.16 10.54
C SER A 147 -1.06 15.28 11.28
N TYR A 148 0.07 15.73 10.75
CA TYR A 148 0.85 16.84 11.32
C TYR A 148 1.22 16.59 12.80
N ASN A 149 1.65 15.36 13.09
CA ASN A 149 2.22 14.97 14.38
C ASN A 149 3.70 14.61 14.18
N ARG A 150 4.31 13.94 15.16
CA ARG A 150 5.72 13.55 15.14
C ARG A 150 5.87 12.05 15.35
N LEU A 151 4.89 11.27 14.90
CA LEU A 151 4.89 9.81 15.07
C LEU A 151 6.10 9.22 14.35
N GLN A 152 6.97 8.57 15.13
CA GLN A 152 8.20 7.93 14.62
C GLN A 152 7.97 6.49 14.20
N ALA A 153 7.04 5.81 14.88
CA ALA A 153 6.66 4.44 14.61
C ALA A 153 5.17 4.25 14.92
N LEU A 154 4.59 3.24 14.29
CA LEU A 154 3.26 2.73 14.64
C LEU A 154 3.45 1.41 15.37
N GLU A 155 2.80 1.26 16.51
CA GLU A 155 2.80 -0.01 17.22
C GLU A 155 1.97 -1.07 16.45
N PRO A 156 2.37 -2.35 16.42
CA PRO A 156 1.75 -3.36 15.55
C PRO A 156 0.25 -3.59 15.76
N ASP A 157 -0.25 -3.41 16.99
CA ASP A 157 -1.66 -3.63 17.35
C ASP A 157 -2.41 -2.31 17.62
N LEU A 158 -1.84 -1.16 17.20
CA LEU A 158 -2.42 0.16 17.44
C LEU A 158 -3.84 0.30 16.89
N PHE A 159 -4.11 -0.27 15.71
CA PHE A 159 -5.42 -0.23 15.04
C PHE A 159 -6.22 -1.53 15.17
N HIS A 160 -5.84 -2.40 16.11
CA HIS A 160 -6.52 -3.68 16.32
C HIS A 160 -8.01 -3.48 16.66
N GLY A 161 -8.89 -4.24 15.99
CA GLY A 161 -10.33 -4.19 16.22
C GLY A 161 -11.09 -3.01 15.60
N LEU A 162 -10.42 -2.06 14.91
CA LEU A 162 -11.06 -0.90 14.26
C LEU A 162 -11.77 -1.27 12.93
N ARG A 163 -12.69 -2.23 12.99
CA ARG A 163 -13.36 -2.82 11.81
C ARG A 163 -14.25 -1.86 11.02
N LYS A 164 -14.64 -0.74 11.63
CA LYS A 164 -15.50 0.29 11.04
C LYS A 164 -14.72 1.51 10.53
N LEU A 165 -13.41 1.54 10.71
CA LEU A 165 -12.56 2.64 10.24
C LEU A 165 -12.63 2.70 8.72
N THR A 166 -12.97 3.88 8.19
CA THR A 166 -13.09 4.17 6.75
C THR A 166 -11.96 5.08 6.28
N ASN A 167 -11.55 6.03 7.11
CA ASN A 167 -10.55 7.05 6.76
C ASN A 167 -9.49 7.10 7.86
N LEU A 168 -8.23 6.94 7.46
CA LEU A 168 -7.09 7.11 8.34
C LEU A 168 -6.10 8.09 7.71
N HIS A 169 -5.82 9.17 8.43
CA HIS A 169 -4.87 10.19 8.02
C HIS A 169 -3.65 10.13 8.95
N LEU A 170 -2.48 9.89 8.36
CA LEU A 170 -1.17 9.83 9.02
C LEU A 170 -0.16 10.74 8.29
N ARG A 171 -0.65 11.71 7.53
CA ARG A 171 0.15 12.62 6.71
C ARG A 171 1.06 13.49 7.57
N TYR A 172 2.22 13.89 7.09
CA TYR A 172 3.14 14.79 7.83
C TYR A 172 3.47 14.23 9.22
N ASN A 173 4.04 13.04 9.24
CA ASN A 173 4.66 12.43 10.40
C ASN A 173 6.11 12.07 10.06
N VAL A 174 6.80 11.31 10.92
CA VAL A 174 8.19 10.90 10.71
C VAL A 174 8.31 9.37 10.70
N LEU A 175 7.30 8.71 10.14
CA LEU A 175 7.23 7.25 10.05
C LEU A 175 8.28 6.72 9.07
N LYS A 176 9.09 5.76 9.52
CA LYS A 176 10.14 5.12 8.70
C LYS A 176 9.71 3.82 8.04
N PHE A 177 8.73 3.13 8.62
CA PHE A 177 8.20 1.87 8.13
C PHE A 177 6.73 1.71 8.50
N VAL A 178 6.02 0.88 7.74
CA VAL A 178 4.65 0.43 8.06
C VAL A 178 4.71 -1.00 8.57
N PRO A 179 4.36 -1.27 9.85
CA PRO A 179 4.40 -2.62 10.39
C PRO A 179 3.53 -3.60 9.60
N VAL A 180 3.98 -4.85 9.52
CA VAL A 180 3.27 -5.91 8.81
C VAL A 180 1.94 -6.19 9.51
N ARG A 181 0.84 -6.31 8.75
CA ARG A 181 -0.51 -6.60 9.26
C ARG A 181 -1.11 -5.58 10.22
N ILE A 182 -0.54 -4.39 10.37
CA ILE A 182 -1.11 -3.34 11.24
C ILE A 182 -2.57 -3.00 10.88
N PHE A 183 -2.93 -3.12 9.60
CA PHE A 183 -4.27 -2.85 9.08
C PHE A 183 -5.17 -4.10 8.92
N GLN A 184 -4.76 -5.27 9.44
CA GLN A 184 -5.43 -6.55 9.20
C GLN A 184 -6.93 -6.55 9.56
N ASP A 185 -7.30 -5.80 10.58
CA ASP A 185 -8.68 -5.67 11.06
C ASP A 185 -9.45 -4.46 10.48
N CYS A 186 -8.78 -3.55 9.76
CA CYS A 186 -9.35 -2.33 9.19
C CYS A 186 -10.14 -2.60 7.88
N ARG A 187 -11.06 -3.55 7.95
CA ARG A 187 -11.78 -4.15 6.81
C ARG A 187 -12.73 -3.20 6.06
N SER A 188 -13.05 -2.04 6.65
CA SER A 188 -13.93 -1.03 6.05
C SER A 188 -13.20 0.17 5.48
N MET A 189 -11.86 0.17 5.54
CA MET A 189 -11.04 1.31 5.15
C MET A 189 -11.16 1.55 3.65
N GLN A 190 -11.37 2.82 3.28
CA GLN A 190 -11.55 3.32 1.92
C GLN A 190 -10.46 4.32 1.55
N PHE A 191 -9.95 5.07 2.54
CA PHE A 191 -8.94 6.09 2.36
C PHE A 191 -7.82 5.90 3.40
N LEU A 192 -6.58 5.88 2.92
CA LEU A 192 -5.37 5.82 3.76
C LEU A 192 -4.35 6.85 3.27
N ASP A 193 -4.02 7.81 4.13
CA ASP A 193 -2.97 8.80 3.85
C ASP A 193 -1.71 8.58 4.70
N LEU A 194 -0.63 8.20 4.03
CA LEU A 194 0.73 8.04 4.57
C LEU A 194 1.71 9.00 3.88
N GLY A 195 1.22 10.03 3.18
CA GLY A 195 2.05 11.00 2.49
C GLY A 195 2.89 11.85 3.44
N TYR A 196 3.98 12.43 2.95
CA TYR A 196 4.87 13.29 3.76
C TYR A 196 5.37 12.59 5.03
N ASN A 197 5.94 11.39 4.85
CA ASN A 197 6.61 10.62 5.90
C ASN A 197 8.05 10.31 5.45
N GLN A 198 8.74 9.42 6.17
CA GLN A 198 10.11 9.00 5.88
C GLN A 198 10.18 7.52 5.49
N LEU A 199 9.15 7.00 4.81
CA LEU A 199 9.07 5.59 4.47
C LEU A 199 10.13 5.23 3.43
N GLN A 200 11.08 4.37 3.82
CA GLN A 200 12.19 3.94 2.94
C GLN A 200 11.86 2.68 2.14
N SER A 201 11.00 1.83 2.70
CA SER A 201 10.56 0.59 2.07
C SER A 201 9.17 0.18 2.56
N LEU A 202 8.54 -0.71 1.80
CA LEU A 202 7.26 -1.33 2.15
C LEU A 202 7.47 -2.82 2.29
N ALA A 203 7.02 -3.39 3.41
CA ALA A 203 7.09 -4.82 3.62
C ALA A 203 5.93 -5.53 2.88
N ARG A 204 6.16 -6.80 2.53
CA ARG A 204 5.09 -7.66 2.00
C ARG A 204 3.97 -7.73 3.04
N ASN A 205 2.72 -7.59 2.59
CA ASN A 205 1.53 -7.64 3.43
C ASN A 205 1.40 -6.51 4.49
N SER A 206 2.13 -5.39 4.37
CA SER A 206 1.86 -4.21 5.22
C SER A 206 0.41 -3.73 5.08
N PHE A 207 -0.15 -3.80 3.88
CA PHE A 207 -1.53 -3.41 3.57
C PHE A 207 -2.54 -4.57 3.58
N ALA A 208 -2.23 -5.67 4.25
CA ALA A 208 -3.16 -6.78 4.39
C ALA A 208 -4.43 -6.35 5.14
N GLY A 209 -5.59 -6.85 4.71
CA GLY A 209 -6.90 -6.52 5.29
C GLY A 209 -7.64 -5.36 4.61
N LEU A 210 -6.94 -4.55 3.81
CA LEU A 210 -7.47 -3.34 3.16
C LEU A 210 -8.22 -3.62 1.83
N PHE A 211 -9.15 -4.58 1.83
CA PHE A 211 -9.82 -5.01 0.60
C PHE A 211 -10.83 -4.00 0.02
N LYS A 212 -11.25 -2.99 0.80
CA LYS A 212 -12.14 -1.90 0.38
C LYS A 212 -11.41 -0.59 0.09
N LEU A 213 -10.08 -0.56 0.22
CA LEU A 213 -9.30 0.65 0.03
C LEU A 213 -9.45 1.12 -1.41
N ALA A 214 -9.88 2.36 -1.59
CA ALA A 214 -10.08 2.99 -2.89
C ALA A 214 -8.94 3.97 -3.20
N GLU A 215 -8.39 4.63 -2.18
CA GLU A 215 -7.37 5.66 -2.34
C GLU A 215 -6.23 5.47 -1.34
N LEU A 216 -5.01 5.45 -1.87
CA LEU A 216 -3.77 5.28 -1.10
C LEU A 216 -2.77 6.37 -1.46
N HIS A 217 -2.36 7.13 -0.45
CA HIS A 217 -1.34 8.17 -0.54
C HIS A 217 -0.02 7.67 0.07
N LEU A 218 1.03 7.67 -0.73
CA LEU A 218 2.42 7.34 -0.36
C LEU A 218 3.39 8.39 -0.92
N GLU A 219 2.90 9.54 -1.37
CA GLU A 219 3.71 10.62 -1.91
C GLU A 219 4.63 11.25 -0.87
N HIS A 220 5.69 11.93 -1.32
CA HIS A 220 6.64 12.61 -0.43
C HIS A 220 7.18 11.69 0.68
N ASN A 221 7.71 10.54 0.26
CA ASN A 221 8.40 9.58 1.10
C ASN A 221 9.81 9.31 0.53
N GLU A 222 10.51 8.31 1.07
CA GLU A 222 11.88 7.96 0.69
C GLU A 222 11.95 6.60 -0.04
N LEU A 223 10.88 6.17 -0.70
CA LEU A 223 10.82 4.86 -1.33
C LEU A 223 11.79 4.78 -2.50
N VAL A 224 12.72 3.82 -2.46
CA VAL A 224 13.75 3.62 -3.50
C VAL A 224 13.28 2.68 -4.63
N LYS A 225 12.25 1.89 -4.37
CA LYS A 225 11.73 0.91 -5.34
C LYS A 225 10.21 0.82 -5.25
N VAL A 226 9.55 0.90 -6.41
CA VAL A 226 8.12 0.59 -6.53
C VAL A 226 8.00 -0.87 -6.93
N ASN A 227 7.54 -1.71 -6.00
CA ASN A 227 7.16 -3.08 -6.29
C ASN A 227 5.65 -3.22 -6.14
N LEU A 228 4.95 -3.36 -7.27
CA LEU A 228 3.50 -3.50 -7.25
C LEU A 228 3.05 -4.75 -6.48
N ALA A 229 3.93 -5.75 -6.29
CA ALA A 229 3.65 -7.00 -5.58
C ALA A 229 3.44 -6.82 -4.07
N HIS A 230 3.59 -5.60 -3.55
CA HIS A 230 3.21 -5.25 -2.19
C HIS A 230 1.70 -4.98 -2.03
N PHE A 231 0.97 -4.78 -3.14
CA PHE A 231 -0.43 -4.36 -3.15
C PHE A 231 -1.44 -5.38 -3.75
N PRO A 232 -1.19 -6.70 -3.79
CA PRO A 232 -2.08 -7.65 -4.49
C PRO A 232 -3.45 -7.80 -3.81
N ARG A 233 -3.58 -7.37 -2.56
CA ARG A 233 -4.83 -7.44 -1.77
C ARG A 233 -5.68 -6.18 -1.86
N LEU A 234 -5.17 -5.11 -2.46
CA LEU A 234 -5.90 -3.85 -2.66
C LEU A 234 -6.82 -3.95 -3.89
N ILE A 235 -7.75 -4.91 -3.85
CA ILE A 235 -8.58 -5.29 -5.00
C ILE A 235 -9.58 -4.21 -5.43
N SER A 236 -9.91 -3.26 -4.54
CA SER A 236 -10.84 -2.15 -4.79
C SER A 236 -10.12 -0.82 -5.07
N LEU A 237 -8.79 -0.83 -5.18
CA LEU A 237 -8.00 0.38 -5.33
C LEU A 237 -8.34 1.08 -6.64
N ARG A 238 -8.54 2.39 -6.57
CA ARG A 238 -8.86 3.28 -7.69
C ARG A 238 -7.75 4.28 -7.96
N THR A 239 -7.09 4.73 -6.91
CA THR A 239 -6.07 5.77 -7.01
C THR A 239 -4.87 5.45 -6.13
N LEU A 240 -3.69 5.56 -6.72
CA LEU A 240 -2.40 5.34 -6.06
C LEU A 240 -1.48 6.54 -6.30
N TYR A 241 -1.14 7.25 -5.23
CA TYR A 241 -0.17 8.35 -5.26
C TYR A 241 1.18 7.87 -4.71
N MET A 242 2.22 7.98 -5.53
CA MET A 242 3.61 7.63 -5.19
C MET A 242 4.60 8.69 -5.68
N HIS A 243 4.12 9.87 -6.05
CA HIS A 243 4.97 10.96 -6.52
C HIS A 243 5.91 11.48 -5.44
N ASN A 244 6.96 12.20 -5.85
CA ASN A 244 7.96 12.76 -4.93
C ASN A 244 8.57 11.70 -3.98
N ASN A 245 8.91 10.54 -4.52
CA ASN A 245 9.72 9.53 -3.83
C ASN A 245 11.13 9.48 -4.43
N ARG A 246 11.92 8.44 -4.11
CA ARG A 246 13.27 8.23 -4.64
C ARG A 246 13.35 6.98 -5.51
N ALA A 247 12.23 6.59 -6.14
CA ALA A 247 12.14 5.31 -6.82
C ALA A 247 13.00 5.32 -8.09
N THR A 248 13.91 4.36 -8.22
CA THR A 248 14.74 4.19 -9.44
C THR A 248 14.16 3.19 -10.42
N ILE A 249 13.30 2.29 -9.92
CA ILE A 249 12.74 1.19 -10.70
C ILE A 249 11.30 0.89 -10.30
N VAL A 250 10.48 0.56 -11.30
CA VAL A 250 9.14 0.01 -11.13
C VAL A 250 9.14 -1.45 -11.59
N VAL A 251 8.77 -2.36 -10.69
CA VAL A 251 8.72 -3.80 -10.97
C VAL A 251 7.40 -4.42 -10.55
N ASN A 252 7.12 -5.58 -11.16
CA ASN A 252 6.04 -6.44 -10.74
C ASN A 252 6.48 -7.92 -10.77
N THR A 253 6.64 -8.52 -9.59
CA THR A 253 7.13 -9.91 -9.47
C THR A 253 6.03 -10.97 -9.35
N LEU A 254 4.74 -10.62 -9.35
CA LEU A 254 3.64 -11.59 -9.26
C LEU A 254 2.53 -11.26 -10.27
N GLU A 255 1.73 -12.26 -10.61
CA GLU A 255 0.60 -12.09 -11.53
C GLU A 255 -0.70 -11.84 -10.74
N TRP A 256 -1.29 -10.66 -10.89
CA TRP A 256 -2.64 -10.32 -10.45
C TRP A 256 -3.18 -9.14 -11.29
N THR A 257 -4.46 -8.82 -11.11
CA THR A 257 -5.11 -7.74 -11.86
C THR A 257 -5.93 -6.81 -10.94
N TRP A 258 -5.70 -5.51 -11.07
CA TRP A 258 -6.53 -4.45 -10.53
C TRP A 258 -7.62 -4.07 -11.51
N HIS A 259 -8.83 -4.51 -11.20
CA HIS A 259 -9.99 -4.27 -12.06
C HIS A 259 -10.54 -2.85 -11.95
N PHE A 260 -10.21 -2.13 -10.86
CA PHE A 260 -10.77 -0.81 -10.56
C PHE A 260 -9.72 0.31 -10.49
N LEU A 261 -8.44 0.00 -10.71
CA LEU A 261 -7.39 1.01 -10.62
C LEU A 261 -7.44 1.90 -11.85
N GLU A 262 -7.68 3.19 -11.61
CA GLU A 262 -7.92 4.19 -12.66
C GLU A 262 -6.79 5.22 -12.74
N LYS A 263 -6.10 5.49 -11.63
CA LYS A 263 -5.04 6.49 -11.58
C LYS A 263 -3.81 6.00 -10.82
N ILE A 264 -2.63 6.17 -11.43
CA ILE A 264 -1.33 5.99 -10.80
C ILE A 264 -0.51 7.26 -11.03
N ASP A 265 0.02 7.82 -9.95
CA ASP A 265 0.93 8.95 -9.99
C ASP A 265 2.32 8.56 -9.49
N LEU A 266 3.28 8.52 -10.40
CA LEU A 266 4.70 8.20 -10.19
C LEU A 266 5.60 9.40 -10.52
N SER A 267 5.02 10.61 -10.64
CA SER A 267 5.75 11.81 -11.00
C SER A 267 6.85 12.18 -9.98
N ALA A 268 7.83 12.97 -10.39
CA ALA A 268 8.87 13.50 -9.51
C ALA A 268 9.61 12.41 -8.69
N ASN A 269 9.90 11.28 -9.33
CA ASN A 269 10.78 10.24 -8.79
C ASN A 269 12.15 10.30 -9.52
N VAL A 270 12.94 9.24 -9.44
CA VAL A 270 14.19 9.10 -10.21
C VAL A 270 14.16 7.82 -11.05
N ILE A 271 12.99 7.50 -11.62
CA ILE A 271 12.77 6.22 -12.30
C ILE A 271 13.58 6.20 -13.60
N GLU A 272 14.49 5.23 -13.69
CA GLU A 272 15.34 4.97 -14.87
C GLU A 272 14.80 3.80 -15.69
N TYR A 273 14.14 2.83 -15.04
CA TYR A 273 13.66 1.61 -15.67
C TYR A 273 12.29 1.17 -15.15
N ILE A 274 11.45 0.72 -16.09
CA ILE A 274 10.15 0.11 -15.81
C ILE A 274 10.16 -1.28 -16.44
N GLU A 275 9.80 -2.30 -15.65
CA GLU A 275 9.72 -3.66 -16.16
C GLU A 275 8.54 -3.83 -17.15
N PRO A 276 8.72 -4.52 -18.30
CA PRO A 276 7.74 -4.53 -19.40
C PRO A 276 6.31 -4.98 -19.07
N HIS A 277 6.13 -5.78 -18.01
CA HIS A 277 4.85 -6.41 -17.66
C HIS A 277 4.10 -5.67 -16.53
N VAL A 278 4.69 -4.60 -15.99
CA VAL A 278 4.19 -3.92 -14.78
C VAL A 278 2.74 -3.49 -14.91
N PHE A 279 2.39 -2.86 -16.02
CA PHE A 279 1.07 -2.30 -16.25
C PHE A 279 0.05 -3.29 -16.83
N GLU A 280 0.44 -4.52 -17.17
CA GLU A 280 -0.51 -5.60 -17.49
C GLU A 280 -1.46 -5.90 -16.31
N SER A 281 -0.98 -5.63 -15.09
CA SER A 281 -1.79 -5.75 -13.87
C SER A 281 -2.87 -4.66 -13.73
N ALA A 282 -2.85 -3.59 -14.53
CA ALA A 282 -3.76 -2.45 -14.43
C ALA A 282 -4.47 -2.15 -15.78
N PRO A 283 -5.29 -3.08 -16.30
CA PRO A 283 -5.86 -2.96 -17.65
C PRO A 283 -6.85 -1.79 -17.83
N ASN A 284 -7.41 -1.27 -16.74
CA ASN A 284 -8.40 -0.17 -16.75
C ASN A 284 -7.80 1.17 -16.31
N LEU A 285 -6.47 1.30 -16.34
CA LEU A 285 -5.78 2.54 -15.99
C LEU A 285 -6.16 3.64 -16.98
N LYS A 286 -6.58 4.79 -16.47
CA LYS A 286 -7.00 5.98 -17.25
C LYS A 286 -6.00 7.11 -17.16
N VAL A 287 -5.39 7.30 -16.00
CA VAL A 287 -4.46 8.40 -15.74
C VAL A 287 -3.13 7.83 -15.24
N LEU A 288 -2.07 8.12 -15.98
CA LEU A 288 -0.71 7.74 -15.61
C LEU A 288 0.20 8.96 -15.62
N MET A 289 0.78 9.29 -14.48
CA MET A 289 1.71 10.40 -14.36
C MET A 289 3.13 9.86 -14.16
N LEU A 290 4.02 10.14 -15.11
CA LEU A 290 5.41 9.70 -15.15
C LEU A 290 6.37 10.87 -15.40
N ASP A 291 5.89 12.10 -15.34
CA ASP A 291 6.70 13.29 -15.54
C ASP A 291 7.76 13.46 -14.43
N SER A 292 8.80 14.25 -14.74
CA SER A 292 9.88 14.55 -13.81
C SER A 292 10.58 13.29 -13.28
N ASN A 293 10.98 12.39 -14.17
CA ASN A 293 11.70 11.14 -13.89
C ASN A 293 13.01 11.08 -14.70
N ARG A 294 13.64 9.91 -14.82
CA ARG A 294 14.91 9.70 -15.55
C ARG A 294 14.78 8.65 -16.66
N LEU A 295 13.60 8.54 -17.25
CA LEU A 295 13.35 7.57 -18.31
C LEU A 295 14.05 8.01 -19.60
N ALA A 296 14.87 7.13 -20.17
CA ALA A 296 15.53 7.37 -21.45
C ALA A 296 14.73 6.81 -22.65
N SER A 297 14.06 5.68 -22.45
CA SER A 297 13.23 5.01 -23.46
C SER A 297 12.17 4.16 -22.79
N LEU A 298 11.20 3.69 -23.59
CA LEU A 298 10.13 2.80 -23.15
C LEU A 298 10.02 1.60 -24.07
N ASP A 299 9.89 0.42 -23.47
CA ASP A 299 9.68 -0.83 -24.20
C ASP A 299 8.30 -0.87 -24.86
N GLN A 300 8.21 -1.45 -26.07
CA GLN A 300 6.95 -1.56 -26.82
C GLN A 300 5.84 -2.22 -26.00
N ARG A 301 6.17 -3.23 -25.19
CA ARG A 301 5.20 -3.96 -24.39
C ARG A 301 4.58 -3.11 -23.29
N ILE A 302 5.32 -2.13 -22.76
CA ILE A 302 4.79 -1.15 -21.82
C ILE A 302 3.73 -0.32 -22.53
N LEU A 303 4.05 0.18 -23.72
CA LEU A 303 3.15 1.02 -24.52
C LEU A 303 1.88 0.26 -24.95
N ASP A 304 2.01 -1.03 -25.30
CA ASP A 304 0.89 -1.90 -25.66
C ASP A 304 -0.09 -2.10 -24.49
N SER A 305 0.40 -2.05 -23.25
CA SER A 305 -0.43 -2.18 -22.05
C SER A 305 -1.27 -0.93 -21.75
N TRP A 306 -0.87 0.24 -22.27
CA TRP A 306 -1.52 1.54 -22.05
C TRP A 306 -2.76 1.79 -22.93
N SER A 307 -3.56 0.74 -23.16
CA SER A 307 -4.70 0.75 -24.08
C SER A 307 -5.91 1.55 -23.61
N SER A 308 -6.04 1.77 -22.29
CA SER A 308 -7.21 2.43 -21.66
C SER A 308 -6.92 3.86 -21.17
N LEU A 309 -5.73 4.41 -21.45
CA LEU A 309 -5.35 5.73 -20.93
C LEU A 309 -6.16 6.85 -21.59
N ASP A 310 -6.69 7.74 -20.75
CA ASP A 310 -7.29 9.03 -21.12
C ASP A 310 -6.30 10.18 -20.96
N SER A 311 -5.33 10.06 -20.03
CA SER A 311 -4.34 11.08 -19.73
C SER A 311 -2.99 10.49 -19.38
N ILE A 312 -1.91 11.07 -19.92
CA ILE A 312 -0.53 10.67 -19.62
C ILE A 312 0.40 11.90 -19.48
N THR A 313 1.30 11.89 -18.51
CA THR A 313 2.39 12.88 -18.41
C THR A 313 3.75 12.16 -18.44
N LEU A 314 4.66 12.66 -19.25
CA LEU A 314 5.99 12.14 -19.56
C LEU A 314 7.06 13.24 -19.64
N ALA A 315 6.69 14.51 -19.54
CA ALA A 315 7.61 15.65 -19.57
C ALA A 315 8.70 15.57 -18.49
N GLY A 316 9.86 16.18 -18.71
CA GLY A 316 10.94 16.20 -17.71
C GLY A 316 11.60 14.85 -17.46
N ASN A 317 11.65 13.98 -18.47
CA ASN A 317 12.42 12.74 -18.50
C ASN A 317 13.65 12.90 -19.41
N ASP A 318 14.59 11.95 -19.32
CA ASP A 318 15.87 11.96 -20.04
C ASP A 318 15.77 11.30 -21.44
N TRP A 319 14.74 11.63 -22.22
CA TRP A 319 14.46 10.95 -23.49
C TRP A 319 15.65 10.93 -24.45
N GLU A 320 16.06 9.72 -24.83
CA GLU A 320 17.10 9.47 -25.82
C GLU A 320 16.47 9.40 -27.22
N CYS A 321 16.56 10.50 -27.97
CA CYS A 321 16.04 10.63 -29.33
C CYS A 321 16.97 9.98 -30.35
N SER A 322 17.15 8.67 -30.19
CA SER A 322 17.74 7.76 -31.16
C SER A 322 16.64 6.82 -31.71
N ARG A 323 17.00 5.69 -32.31
CA ARG A 323 16.01 4.70 -32.79
C ARG A 323 15.18 4.10 -31.64
N ASN A 324 15.65 4.19 -30.39
CA ASN A 324 14.92 3.67 -29.21
C ASN A 324 13.62 4.45 -28.91
N VAL A 325 13.52 5.72 -29.33
CA VAL A 325 12.32 6.53 -29.10
C VAL A 325 11.17 6.22 -30.06
N CYS A 326 11.41 5.46 -31.13
CA CYS A 326 10.45 5.23 -32.20
C CYS A 326 9.15 4.58 -31.75
N ALA A 327 9.22 3.62 -30.81
CA ALA A 327 8.05 2.99 -30.23
C ALA A 327 7.16 4.01 -29.52
N LEU A 328 7.78 4.86 -28.69
CA LEU A 328 7.10 5.93 -27.97
C LEU A 328 6.53 6.98 -28.92
N ALA A 329 7.29 7.43 -29.91
CA ALA A 329 6.83 8.41 -30.90
C ALA A 329 5.63 7.91 -31.71
N SER A 330 5.68 6.64 -32.16
CA SER A 330 4.55 5.99 -32.83
C SER A 330 3.31 5.96 -31.93
N TRP A 331 3.47 5.54 -30.68
CA TRP A 331 2.38 5.51 -29.71
C TRP A 331 1.79 6.91 -29.45
N LEU A 332 2.65 7.93 -29.24
CA LEU A 332 2.24 9.32 -29.02
C LEU A 332 1.47 9.91 -30.21
N SER A 333 1.85 9.55 -31.44
CA SER A 333 1.16 9.99 -32.65
C SER A 333 -0.26 9.41 -32.78
N ALA A 334 -0.48 8.21 -32.25
CA ALA A 334 -1.78 7.54 -32.25
C ALA A 334 -2.64 7.91 -31.03
N PHE A 335 -2.02 8.34 -29.93
CA PHE A 335 -2.70 8.67 -28.69
C PHE A 335 -3.58 9.92 -28.83
N ARG A 336 -4.86 9.79 -28.45
CA ARG A 336 -5.87 10.87 -28.56
C ARG A 336 -6.28 11.49 -27.22
N GLY A 337 -5.70 11.00 -26.11
CA GLY A 337 -5.97 11.52 -24.78
C GLY A 337 -5.22 12.82 -24.47
N GLN A 338 -5.34 13.27 -23.22
CA GLN A 338 -4.60 14.41 -22.70
C GLN A 338 -3.13 14.02 -22.47
N ARG A 339 -2.20 14.81 -22.99
CA ARG A 339 -0.77 14.65 -22.78
C ARG A 339 -0.08 16.00 -22.62
N ASP A 340 1.16 15.98 -22.15
CA ASP A 340 1.99 17.18 -22.08
C ASP A 340 2.07 17.91 -23.43
N SER A 341 2.18 19.24 -23.37
CA SER A 341 2.27 20.08 -24.57
C SER A 341 3.58 19.92 -25.33
N SER A 342 4.66 19.54 -24.64
CA SER A 342 6.01 19.40 -25.21
C SER A 342 6.76 18.29 -24.50
N LEU A 343 7.29 17.34 -25.26
CA LEU A 343 8.13 16.25 -24.75
C LEU A 343 9.52 16.42 -25.33
N LEU A 344 10.48 16.89 -24.54
CA LEU A 344 11.79 17.27 -25.08
C LEU A 344 12.80 16.13 -25.06
N CYS A 345 13.63 16.06 -26.09
CA CYS A 345 14.80 15.20 -26.16
C CYS A 345 15.89 15.69 -25.18
N SER A 346 16.48 14.77 -24.43
CA SER A 346 17.64 15.04 -23.56
C SER A 346 18.96 14.69 -24.24
N SER A 347 18.96 13.66 -25.09
CA SER A 347 20.12 13.20 -25.86
C SER A 347 19.71 12.68 -27.24
N PRO A 348 20.64 12.56 -28.22
CA PRO A 348 22.01 13.10 -28.21
C PRO A 348 22.03 14.64 -28.28
N ASP A 349 23.19 15.26 -28.07
CA ASP A 349 23.38 16.73 -28.08
C ASP A 349 22.82 17.42 -29.35
N THR A 350 22.77 16.71 -30.48
CA THR A 350 22.22 17.22 -31.74
C THR A 350 20.70 17.40 -31.75
N ALA A 351 19.98 16.67 -30.90
CA ALA A 351 18.53 16.72 -30.78
C ALA A 351 18.08 17.33 -29.45
N GLN A 352 19.00 17.69 -28.56
CA GLN A 352 18.68 18.14 -27.22
C GLN A 352 17.80 19.41 -27.24
N GLY A 353 16.69 19.38 -26.52
CA GLY A 353 15.73 20.48 -26.45
C GLY A 353 14.70 20.54 -27.59
N GLU A 354 14.81 19.69 -28.61
CA GLU A 354 13.77 19.51 -29.63
C GLU A 354 12.62 18.65 -29.07
N ASP A 355 11.40 18.84 -29.59
CA ASP A 355 10.29 17.93 -29.27
C ASP A 355 10.56 16.55 -29.87
N VAL A 356 10.23 15.48 -29.14
CA VAL A 356 10.46 14.09 -29.55
C VAL A 356 9.82 13.79 -30.91
N LEU A 357 8.61 14.28 -31.17
CA LEU A 357 7.93 14.02 -32.45
C LEU A 357 8.60 14.78 -33.60
N ASP A 358 9.01 16.02 -33.34
CA ASP A 358 9.71 16.86 -34.33
C ASP A 358 11.09 16.30 -34.64
N ALA A 359 11.84 15.84 -33.63
CA ALA A 359 13.14 15.21 -33.78
C ALA A 359 13.07 13.92 -34.60
N VAL A 360 12.05 13.07 -34.38
CA VAL A 360 11.85 11.85 -35.17
C VAL A 360 11.66 12.17 -36.66
N TYR A 361 10.91 13.22 -36.98
CA TYR A 361 10.69 13.65 -38.37
C TYR A 361 11.93 14.32 -38.96
N ALA A 362 12.53 15.27 -38.25
CA ALA A 362 13.66 16.08 -38.71
C ALA A 362 14.92 15.24 -38.96
N PHE A 363 15.19 14.25 -38.10
CA PHE A 363 16.37 13.39 -38.19
C PHE A 363 16.09 12.02 -38.83
N GLN A 364 14.86 11.77 -39.32
CA GLN A 364 14.47 10.51 -39.96
C GLN A 364 14.80 9.26 -39.11
N LEU A 365 14.65 9.35 -37.78
CA LEU A 365 15.13 8.33 -36.84
C LEU A 365 14.46 6.96 -37.02
N CYS A 366 13.20 6.97 -37.44
CA CYS A 366 12.32 5.80 -37.49
C CYS A 366 12.05 5.30 -38.91
N GLU A 367 12.77 5.82 -39.91
CA GLU A 367 12.73 5.24 -41.25
C GLU A 367 13.51 3.92 -41.26
N ASP A 368 12.92 2.89 -41.86
CA ASP A 368 13.63 1.67 -42.17
C ASP A 368 14.62 1.99 -43.29
N SER A 369 15.91 2.12 -42.94
CA SER A 369 16.97 2.14 -43.96
C SER A 369 16.79 0.91 -44.86
N PRO A 370 16.67 1.07 -46.19
CA PRO A 370 16.74 -0.07 -47.08
C PRO A 370 18.15 -0.64 -46.92
N LEU A 371 18.22 -1.89 -46.44
CA LEU A 371 19.43 -2.69 -46.43
C LEU A 371 20.18 -2.51 -47.76
N GLU A 372 21.31 -1.81 -47.74
CA GLU A 372 22.28 -1.88 -48.82
C GLU A 372 22.79 -3.31 -48.87
N VAL A 373 22.23 -4.10 -49.79
CA VAL A 373 22.83 -5.35 -50.22
C VAL A 373 24.09 -4.97 -51.00
N THR A 374 25.20 -4.76 -50.30
CA THR A 374 26.51 -4.71 -50.94
C THR A 374 26.84 -6.12 -51.42
N THR A 375 26.59 -6.38 -52.71
CA THR A 375 27.20 -7.45 -53.49
C THR A 375 28.70 -7.18 -53.61
N ALA A 376 29.45 -7.43 -52.54
CA ALA A 376 30.90 -7.35 -52.51
C ALA A 376 31.44 -8.51 -51.67
N GLY A 377 31.45 -9.70 -52.26
CA GLY A 377 31.91 -10.92 -51.60
C GLY A 377 31.84 -12.18 -52.46
N LEU A 378 31.90 -12.03 -53.78
CA LEU A 378 32.28 -13.12 -54.68
C LEU A 378 33.77 -12.92 -54.97
N TYR A 379 34.55 -13.99 -54.87
CA TYR A 379 36.01 -14.10 -55.04
C TYR A 379 36.87 -13.89 -53.77
N ALA A 380 36.94 -14.91 -52.91
CA ALA A 380 38.22 -15.39 -52.38
C ALA A 380 38.12 -16.80 -51.76
N SER A 381 39.12 -17.62 -52.09
CA SER A 381 39.54 -18.86 -51.43
C SER A 381 38.80 -20.17 -51.74
N THR A 382 39.13 -20.73 -52.90
CA THR A 382 39.27 -22.18 -53.06
C THR A 382 40.64 -22.62 -52.54
N ARG A 383 40.69 -23.35 -51.42
CA ARG A 383 41.52 -24.57 -51.20
C ARG A 383 41.49 -25.03 -49.73
N ASP A 384 41.37 -26.35 -49.63
CA ASP A 384 41.76 -27.25 -48.54
C ASP A 384 40.77 -27.68 -47.43
N LEU A 385 40.19 -28.87 -47.71
CA LEU A 385 40.12 -30.10 -46.91
C LEU A 385 39.32 -30.15 -45.60
N ALA A 386 38.13 -30.76 -45.73
CA ALA A 386 37.69 -31.98 -45.06
C ALA A 386 38.10 -32.24 -43.59
N LYS A 387 37.11 -32.23 -42.68
CA LYS A 387 36.59 -33.43 -41.97
C LYS A 387 35.54 -33.03 -40.91
N GLY A 388 34.35 -33.63 -41.04
CA GLY A 388 33.53 -34.16 -39.93
C GLY A 388 32.77 -33.18 -39.02
N GLY A 389 31.43 -33.33 -38.98
CA GLY A 389 30.66 -33.17 -37.74
C GLY A 389 29.57 -32.09 -37.71
N SER A 390 28.34 -32.49 -38.05
CA SER A 390 27.03 -32.02 -37.56
C SER A 390 26.82 -30.53 -37.24
N VAL A 391 26.13 -29.84 -38.15
CA VAL A 391 25.38 -28.59 -37.85
C VAL A 391 23.91 -28.95 -37.59
N PHE A 392 23.43 -28.55 -36.42
CA PHE A 392 22.02 -28.52 -36.03
C PHE A 392 21.26 -27.47 -36.86
N LEU A 393 20.15 -27.86 -37.48
CA LEU A 393 19.21 -26.96 -38.16
C LEU A 393 18.09 -26.52 -37.19
N GLY A 394 17.95 -25.20 -37.01
CA GLY A 394 16.75 -24.53 -36.49
C GLY A 394 15.62 -24.45 -37.54
N PRO A 395 14.43 -23.94 -37.20
CA PRO A 395 13.18 -24.30 -37.84
C PRO A 395 12.98 -23.66 -39.21
N PHE A 396 12.68 -24.53 -40.19
CA PHE A 396 12.28 -24.22 -41.56
C PHE A 396 10.80 -23.81 -41.64
N THR A 397 10.51 -22.77 -42.45
CA THR A 397 9.20 -22.57 -43.09
C THR A 397 8.97 -23.69 -44.11
N PRO A 398 7.83 -24.41 -44.09
CA PRO A 398 7.68 -25.61 -44.91
C PRO A 398 7.47 -25.27 -46.39
N ASN A 399 8.28 -25.90 -47.23
CA ASN A 399 8.21 -25.83 -48.68
C ASN A 399 6.88 -26.48 -49.18
N PRO A 400 6.10 -25.85 -50.08
CA PRO A 400 4.80 -26.37 -50.54
C PRO A 400 4.82 -27.81 -51.11
N TYR A 401 5.97 -28.30 -51.56
CA TYR A 401 6.11 -29.69 -52.02
C TYR A 401 6.07 -30.73 -50.89
N GLU A 402 6.49 -30.38 -49.67
CA GLU A 402 6.42 -31.28 -48.51
C GLU A 402 5.00 -31.38 -47.94
N VAL A 403 4.25 -30.28 -47.98
CA VAL A 403 2.84 -30.24 -47.57
C VAL A 403 1.97 -31.11 -48.50
N LEU A 404 2.29 -31.13 -49.80
CA LEU A 404 1.60 -31.97 -50.78
C LEU A 404 1.87 -33.47 -50.52
N MET A 405 3.10 -33.85 -50.16
CA MET A 405 3.47 -35.22 -49.83
C MET A 405 2.79 -35.71 -48.54
N LEU A 406 2.65 -34.85 -47.53
CA LEU A 406 1.92 -35.15 -46.29
C LEU A 406 0.42 -35.31 -46.52
N TYR A 407 -0.16 -34.52 -47.42
CA TYR A 407 -1.59 -34.62 -47.78
C TYR A 407 -1.91 -35.92 -48.54
N VAL A 408 -1.05 -36.33 -49.47
CA VAL A 408 -1.19 -37.60 -50.22
C VAL A 408 -1.00 -38.80 -49.29
N ALA A 409 -0.03 -38.76 -48.36
CA ALA A 409 0.16 -39.81 -47.36
C ALA A 409 -1.01 -39.95 -46.38
N TRP A 410 -1.66 -38.83 -46.01
CA TRP A 410 -2.84 -38.81 -45.14
C TRP A 410 -4.08 -39.43 -45.79
N LYS A 411 -4.24 -39.28 -47.12
CA LYS A 411 -5.34 -39.87 -47.89
C LYS A 411 -5.16 -41.36 -48.18
N CYS A 412 -3.92 -41.84 -48.37
CA CYS A 412 -3.68 -43.22 -48.80
C CYS A 412 -3.54 -44.23 -47.65
N PHE A 413 -3.06 -43.84 -46.45
CA PHE A 413 -2.80 -44.78 -45.35
C PHE A 413 -3.19 -44.25 -43.95
N PRO A 414 -4.50 -44.15 -43.62
CA PRO A 414 -4.98 -43.53 -42.38
C PRO A 414 -4.71 -44.36 -41.10
N ALA A 415 -4.33 -45.64 -41.22
CA ALA A 415 -4.01 -46.51 -40.09
C ALA A 415 -2.58 -46.30 -39.55
N GLY A 416 -1.60 -46.06 -40.44
CA GLY A 416 -0.18 -45.87 -40.05
C GLY A 416 0.08 -44.56 -39.30
N ILE A 417 -0.63 -43.47 -39.66
CA ILE A 417 -0.48 -42.17 -39.00
C ILE A 417 -1.07 -42.17 -37.57
N ARG A 418 -2.07 -43.03 -37.28
CA ARG A 418 -2.60 -43.18 -35.91
C ARG A 418 -1.60 -43.84 -34.97
N GLN A 419 -0.83 -44.82 -35.44
CA GLN A 419 0.25 -45.44 -34.66
C GLN A 419 1.39 -44.47 -34.35
N LEU A 420 1.80 -43.63 -35.32
CA LEU A 420 2.81 -42.59 -35.10
C LEU A 420 2.36 -41.56 -34.05
N ARG A 421 1.12 -41.09 -34.11
CA ARG A 421 0.56 -40.17 -33.09
C ARG A 421 0.53 -40.80 -31.69
N GLN A 422 0.20 -42.09 -31.57
CA GLN A 422 0.21 -42.79 -30.29
C GLN A 422 1.63 -42.94 -29.72
N CYS A 423 2.63 -43.23 -30.56
CA CYS A 423 4.05 -43.28 -30.15
C CYS A 423 4.59 -41.92 -29.67
N PHE A 424 4.28 -40.82 -30.37
CA PHE A 424 4.71 -39.48 -29.92
C PHE A 424 4.02 -39.06 -28.61
N SER A 425 2.76 -39.45 -28.40
CA SER A 425 2.04 -39.16 -27.17
C SER A 425 2.58 -39.94 -25.96
N SER A 426 3.03 -41.19 -26.15
CA SER A 426 3.60 -42.02 -25.09
C SER A 426 5.02 -41.57 -24.72
N GLN A 427 5.83 -41.11 -25.68
CA GLN A 427 7.13 -40.48 -25.42
C GLN A 427 6.98 -39.18 -24.62
N ARG A 428 6.03 -38.29 -24.98
CA ARG A 428 5.78 -37.05 -24.22
C ARG A 428 5.32 -37.33 -22.78
N ARG A 429 4.50 -38.37 -22.56
CA ARG A 429 4.09 -38.79 -21.20
C ARG A 429 5.27 -39.30 -20.36
N LYS A 430 6.18 -40.10 -20.94
CA LYS A 430 7.40 -40.56 -20.26
C LYS A 430 8.34 -39.40 -19.91
N GLN A 431 8.42 -38.37 -20.76
CA GLN A 431 9.25 -37.19 -20.52
C GLN A 431 8.68 -36.30 -19.38
N LYS A 432 7.36 -36.10 -19.34
CA LYS A 432 6.67 -35.38 -18.26
C LYS A 432 6.79 -36.07 -16.90
N GLN A 433 6.74 -37.41 -16.88
CA GLN A 433 6.89 -38.20 -15.66
C GLN A 433 8.33 -38.18 -15.11
N LYS A 434 9.34 -38.08 -15.99
CA LYS A 434 10.75 -37.90 -15.61
C LYS A 434 11.00 -36.52 -14.97
N GLN A 435 10.37 -35.47 -15.53
CA GLN A 435 10.43 -34.11 -14.96
C GLN A 435 9.75 -34.00 -13.59
N SER A 436 8.60 -34.66 -13.39
CA SER A 436 7.92 -34.64 -12.08
C SER A 436 8.70 -35.39 -10.99
N MET A 437 9.39 -36.49 -11.33
CA MET A 437 10.27 -37.20 -10.38
C MET A 437 11.50 -36.37 -9.99
N GLN A 438 12.08 -35.61 -10.93
CA GLN A 438 13.18 -34.68 -10.63
C GLN A 438 12.72 -33.50 -9.75
N GLN A 439 11.48 -33.03 -9.94
CA GLN A 439 10.89 -31.97 -9.12
C GLN A 439 10.58 -32.43 -7.68
N MET A 440 10.14 -33.68 -7.48
CA MET A 440 9.93 -34.24 -6.13
C MET A 440 11.24 -34.53 -5.39
N ALA A 441 12.32 -34.88 -6.09
CA ALA A 441 13.64 -35.07 -5.48
C ALA A 441 14.32 -33.75 -5.06
N ALA A 442 13.92 -32.62 -5.65
CA ALA A 442 14.40 -31.28 -5.27
C ALA A 442 13.67 -30.66 -4.06
N ILE A 443 12.58 -31.29 -3.58
CA ILE A 443 11.76 -30.79 -2.46
C ILE A 443 12.19 -31.43 -1.11
N SER A 444 13.12 -32.38 -1.12
CA SER A 444 13.58 -33.10 0.09
C SER A 444 14.95 -32.65 0.61
N THR A 445 15.26 -31.35 0.59
CA THR A 445 16.39 -30.77 1.33
C THR A 445 15.86 -30.03 2.56
N PRO A 446 16.29 -30.35 3.80
CA PRO A 446 15.80 -29.67 4.99
C PRO A 446 16.41 -28.27 5.09
N GLU A 447 15.57 -27.23 4.91
CA GLU A 447 15.91 -25.86 5.28
C GLU A 447 15.95 -25.74 6.81
N TYR A 448 17.10 -25.35 7.35
CA TYR A 448 17.28 -25.06 8.77
C TYR A 448 16.55 -23.76 9.12
N TYR A 449 15.51 -23.88 9.94
CA TYR A 449 14.76 -22.77 10.54
C TYR A 449 15.57 -22.18 11.70
N VAL A 450 16.02 -20.93 11.60
CA VAL A 450 16.57 -20.18 12.74
C VAL A 450 15.42 -19.44 13.41
N ASP A 451 15.01 -19.92 14.58
CA ASP A 451 13.98 -19.33 15.43
C ASP A 451 14.56 -18.09 16.13
N TYR A 452 14.12 -16.89 15.73
CA TYR A 452 14.54 -15.62 16.33
C TYR A 452 13.52 -15.17 17.37
N LYS A 453 13.84 -15.36 18.65
CA LYS A 453 13.11 -14.73 19.77
C LYS A 453 13.75 -13.38 20.11
N PRO A 454 13.01 -12.25 20.09
CA PRO A 454 13.55 -10.97 20.49
C PRO A 454 13.33 -10.75 22.00
N ASN A 455 14.41 -10.61 22.76
CA ASN A 455 14.36 -9.97 24.06
C ASN A 455 15.36 -8.80 24.06
N HIS A 456 14.80 -7.59 24.14
CA HIS A 456 15.30 -6.38 24.80
C HIS A 456 16.76 -5.90 24.62
N ILE A 457 16.82 -4.69 24.04
CA ILE A 457 17.66 -3.51 24.34
C ILE A 457 19.18 -3.64 24.14
N GLU A 458 19.70 -2.81 23.22
CA GLU A 458 20.97 -2.12 23.46
C GLU A 458 20.82 -0.63 23.16
N GLY A 459 20.88 0.16 24.23
CA GLY A 459 21.49 1.48 24.21
C GLY A 459 22.84 1.39 24.92
N ALA A 460 23.75 2.26 24.50
CA ALA A 460 24.96 2.71 25.20
C ALA A 460 26.12 1.72 25.42
N LEU A 461 27.23 2.09 24.78
CA LEU A 461 28.61 1.83 25.20
C LEU A 461 28.80 1.95 26.73
N VAL A 462 29.13 0.85 27.41
CA VAL A 462 29.98 0.85 28.60
C VAL A 462 30.84 -0.42 28.60
N ILE A 463 32.15 -0.22 28.58
CA ILE A 463 33.18 -1.25 28.73
C ILE A 463 33.31 -1.60 30.22
N ILE A 464 33.12 -2.87 30.60
CA ILE A 464 33.74 -3.45 31.80
C ILE A 464 34.14 -4.91 31.52
N ASN A 465 35.40 -5.23 31.85
CA ASN A 465 36.07 -6.52 31.79
C ASN A 465 35.30 -7.65 32.51
N GLU A 466 35.44 -8.89 32.05
CA GLU A 466 36.17 -9.97 32.76
C GLU A 466 36.02 -11.35 32.06
N TYR A 467 37.19 -11.96 31.83
CA TYR A 467 37.56 -13.37 31.65
C TYR A 467 36.54 -14.44 31.18
N GLY A 468 36.87 -15.05 30.03
CA GLY A 468 36.42 -16.39 29.65
C GLY A 468 37.04 -16.85 28.33
N SER A 469 38.06 -17.71 28.40
CA SER A 469 38.84 -18.22 27.26
C SER A 469 38.01 -19.09 26.28
N CYS A 470 38.10 -18.83 24.97
CA CYS A 470 37.69 -19.78 23.93
C CYS A 470 38.93 -20.38 23.24
N THR A 471 39.07 -21.69 23.32
CA THR A 471 40.06 -22.48 22.58
C THR A 471 39.46 -22.94 21.25
N CYS A 472 40.04 -22.49 20.14
CA CYS A 472 39.76 -23.01 18.80
C CYS A 472 40.50 -24.33 18.59
N GLN A 473 39.78 -25.44 18.41
CA GLN A 473 40.34 -26.66 17.82
C GLN A 473 39.97 -26.71 16.34
N GLN A 474 40.99 -26.51 15.51
CA GLN A 474 40.98 -26.74 14.07
C GLN A 474 41.36 -28.21 13.82
N GLN A 475 40.57 -28.93 13.03
CA GLN A 475 40.98 -30.20 12.42
C GLN A 475 40.29 -30.41 11.05
N PRO A 476 40.86 -31.25 10.16
CA PRO A 476 41.21 -30.83 8.81
C PRO A 476 40.44 -31.54 7.68
N SER A 477 40.62 -30.99 6.48
CA SER A 477 40.23 -31.51 5.17
C SER A 477 40.65 -32.96 4.88
N ARG A 478 39.79 -33.69 4.17
CA ARG A 478 39.97 -34.76 3.14
C ARG A 478 38.60 -35.44 2.95
N GLU A 479 38.14 -35.95 1.81
CA GLU A 479 38.72 -36.36 0.53
C GLU A 479 37.55 -36.55 -0.47
N CYS A 480 37.82 -36.37 -1.76
CA CYS A 480 36.93 -36.79 -2.85
C CYS A 480 37.07 -38.29 -3.12
N GLU A 481 35.99 -39.01 -3.42
CA GLU A 481 36.03 -40.26 -4.18
C GLU A 481 34.82 -40.41 -5.14
N VAL A 482 35.21 -40.60 -6.42
CA VAL A 482 34.59 -41.22 -7.63
C VAL A 482 33.18 -40.85 -8.07
#